data_AF-A0AB38BLV3-F1
#
_entry.id   AF-A0AB38BLV3-F1
#
_cell.length_a   1.000
_cell.length_b   1.000
_cell.length_c   1.000
_cell.angle_alpha   90.00
_cell.angle_beta   90.00
_cell.angle_gamma   90.00
#
_symmetry.space_group_name_H-M   'P 1'
#
loop_
_entity.id
_entity.type
_entity.pdbx_description
1 polymer ?
#
loop_
_entity_poly.entity_id
_entity_poly.type
_entity_poly.pdbx_seq_one_letter_code
_entity_poly.pdbx_strand_id
1 'polypeptide(L)' 'MYKKQTNRQLTIYDFDQPLGLTMNPENRWVKKADSIPWSVIEDKYAALFSSDR' A
#
# COMPACT_ATOMS: atom_id res chain seq x y z
N MET A 1 7.77 -0.16 18.20
CA MET A 1 7.01 -1.32 17.69
C MET A 1 6.12 -0.87 16.55
N TYR A 2 6.26 -1.47 15.38
CA TYR A 2 5.40 -1.21 14.23
C TYR A 2 3.98 -1.74 14.47
N LYS A 3 2.95 -0.95 14.11
CA LYS A 3 1.55 -1.36 14.20
C LYS A 3 1.04 -1.60 12.78
N LYS A 4 0.87 -2.87 12.42
CA LYS A 4 0.16 -3.23 11.18
C LYS A 4 -1.25 -2.68 11.24
N GLN A 5 -1.70 -2.08 10.14
CA GLN A 5 -3.11 -1.75 9.99
C GLN A 5 -3.86 -3.05 9.68
N THR A 6 -4.66 -3.52 10.64
CA THR A 6 -5.52 -4.71 10.44
C THR A 6 -6.57 -4.48 9.36
N ASN A 7 -6.94 -3.23 9.13
CA ASN A 7 -7.99 -2.83 8.22
C ASN A 7 -7.37 -2.34 6.91
N ARG A 8 -7.36 -3.23 5.89
CA ARG A 8 -7.17 -2.98 4.45
C ARG A 8 -6.04 -2.03 4.05
N GLN A 9 -5.06 -2.56 3.31
CA GLN A 9 -4.12 -1.74 2.53
C GLN A 9 -4.89 -0.81 1.57
N LEU A 10 -4.64 0.50 1.65
CA LEU A 10 -5.21 1.46 0.71
C LEU A 10 -4.72 1.14 -0.70
N THR A 11 -5.67 1.02 -1.62
CA THR A 11 -5.44 0.93 -3.05
C THR A 11 -5.33 2.34 -3.64
N ILE A 12 -4.74 2.44 -4.82
CA ILE A 12 -4.61 3.73 -5.50
C ILE A 12 -5.97 4.36 -5.89
N TYR A 13 -7.03 3.56 -5.87
CA TYR A 13 -8.41 3.97 -6.11
C TYR A 13 -9.14 4.44 -4.86
N ASP A 14 -8.59 4.19 -3.67
CA ASP A 14 -9.19 4.62 -2.39
C ASP A 14 -8.95 6.11 -2.08
N PHE A 15 -8.19 6.81 -2.92
CA PHE A 15 -7.97 8.25 -2.82
C PHE A 15 -9.12 9.01 -3.48
N ASP A 16 -9.65 10.02 -2.77
CA ASP A 16 -10.65 10.94 -3.33
C ASP A 16 -10.03 11.72 -4.49
N GLN A 17 -10.31 11.25 -5.70
CA GLN A 17 -9.86 11.89 -6.93
C GLN A 17 -10.75 13.12 -7.20
N PRO A 18 -10.18 14.22 -7.72
CA PRO A 18 -10.96 15.39 -8.11
C PRO A 18 -12.11 14.98 -9.05
N LEU A 19 -13.29 15.58 -8.84
CA LEU A 19 -14.57 15.25 -9.46
C LEU A 19 -14.45 14.70 -10.91
N GLY A 20 -14.60 13.38 -11.03
CA GLY A 20 -14.72 12.68 -12.32
C GLY A 20 -13.41 12.15 -12.92
N LEU A 21 -12.26 12.39 -12.29
CA LEU A 21 -11.01 11.79 -12.72
C LEU A 21 -10.90 10.38 -12.13
N THR A 22 -10.66 9.39 -12.99
CA THR A 22 -10.27 8.04 -12.61
C THR A 22 -8.87 7.78 -13.13
N MET A 23 -8.03 7.17 -12.31
CA MET A 23 -6.71 6.76 -12.77
C MET A 23 -6.84 5.70 -13.86
N ASN A 24 -6.15 5.94 -14.98
CA ASN A 24 -6.10 5.00 -16.10
C ASN A 24 -5.51 3.66 -15.63
N PRO A 25 -6.24 2.53 -15.70
CA PRO A 25 -5.73 1.21 -15.34
C PRO A 25 -4.47 0.80 -16.12
N GLU A 26 -4.31 1.33 -17.33
CA GLU A 26 -3.14 1.08 -18.18
C GLU A 26 -1.90 1.90 -17.78
N ASN A 27 -2.03 2.78 -16.78
CA ASN A 27 -0.91 3.56 -16.29
C ASN A 27 0.19 2.63 -15.72
N ARG A 28 1.43 2.89 -16.13
CA ARG A 28 2.61 2.14 -15.69
C ARG A 28 2.71 2.01 -14.16
N TRP A 29 2.36 3.05 -13.42
CA TRP A 29 2.42 3.08 -11.96
C TRP A 29 1.32 2.25 -11.31
N VAL A 30 0.12 2.22 -11.89
CA VAL A 30 -0.99 1.36 -11.46
C VAL A 30 -0.58 -0.11 -11.57
N LYS A 31 -0.18 -0.53 -12.77
CA LYS A 31 0.27 -1.90 -13.02
C LYS A 31 1.45 -2.31 -12.14
N LYS A 32 2.39 -1.37 -11.92
CA LYS A 32 3.53 -1.61 -11.04
C LYS A 32 3.10 -1.78 -9.59
N ALA A 33 2.19 -0.95 -9.09
CA ALA A 33 1.67 -1.07 -7.73
C ALA A 33 0.97 -2.42 -7.51
N ASP A 34 0.17 -2.88 -8.46
CA ASP A 34 -0.53 -4.17 -8.36
C ASP A 34 0.42 -5.37 -8.37
N SER A 35 1.57 -5.26 -9.05
CA SER A 35 2.57 -6.33 -9.10
C SER A 35 3.44 -6.46 -7.84
N ILE A 36 3.41 -5.47 -6.94
CA ILE A 36 4.26 -5.46 -5.75
C ILE A 36 3.61 -6.30 -4.64
N PRO A 37 4.31 -7.29 -4.05
CA PRO A 37 3.81 -8.08 -2.93
C PRO A 37 3.88 -7.27 -1.62
N TRP A 38 2.97 -6.31 -1.46
CA TRP A 38 2.96 -5.35 -0.36
C TRP A 38 2.99 -5.99 1.03
N SER A 39 2.27 -7.10 1.23
CA SER A 39 2.22 -7.83 2.51
C SER A 39 3.60 -8.33 2.95
N VAL A 40 4.35 -8.96 2.03
CA VAL A 40 5.68 -9.51 2.31
C VAL A 40 6.68 -8.40 2.60
N ILE A 41 6.58 -7.26 1.91
CA ILE A 41 7.43 -6.10 2.14
C ILE A 41 7.09 -5.47 3.50
N GLU A 42 5.80 -5.35 3.83
CA GLU A 42 5.34 -4.85 5.13
C GLU A 42 5.83 -5.75 6.27
N ASP A 43 5.78 -7.07 6.13
CA ASP A 43 6.32 -8.00 7.14
C ASP A 43 7.81 -7.76 7.40
N LYS A 44 8.60 -7.63 6.32
CA LYS A 44 10.03 -7.32 6.41
C LYS A 44 10.28 -5.96 7.06
N TYR A 45 9.48 -4.96 6.70
CA TYR A 45 9.57 -3.62 7.26
C TYR A 45 9.22 -3.62 8.76
N ALA A 46 8.15 -4.31 9.14
CA ALA A 46 7.72 -4.46 10.52
C ALA A 46 8.80 -5.09 11.40
N ALA A 47 9.52 -6.08 10.87
CA ALA A 47 10.62 -6.76 11.57
C ALA A 47 11.80 -5.85 11.91
N LEU A 48 11.97 -4.71 11.21
CA LEU A 48 13.03 -3.73 11.49
C LEU A 48 12.76 -2.92 12.76
N PHE A 49 11.52 -2.89 13.24
CA PHE A 49 11.17 -2.18 14.45
C PHE A 49 11.27 -3.14 15.64
N SER A 50 12.48 -3.32 16.17
CA SER A 50 12.68 -3.93 17.47
C SER A 50 11.83 -3.18 18.51
N SER A 51 10.95 -3.92 19.20
CA SER A 51 10.43 -3.44 20.47
C SER A 51 11.52 -3.70 21.50
N ASP A 52 12.43 -2.74 21.67
CA ASP A 52 13.20 -2.67 22.91
C ASP A 52 12.17 -2.48 24.03
N ARG A 53 11.87 -3.60 24.70
CA ARG A 53 11.23 -3.63 26.01
C ARG A 53 12.29 -4.00 27.00
#